data_AF-V6TSS2-F1
#
_entry.id   AF-V6TSS2-F1
#
_cell.length_a   1.000
_cell.length_b   1.000
_cell.length_c   1.000
_cell.angle_alpha   90.00
_cell.angle_beta   90.00
_cell.angle_gamma   90.00
#
_symmetry.space_group_name_H-M   'P 1'
#
loop_
_entity.id
_entity.type
_entity.pdbx_description
1 polymer ?
#
loop_
_entity_poly.entity_id
_entity_poly.type
_entity_poly.pdbx_seq_one_letter_code
_entity_poly.pdbx_strand_id
1 'polypeptide(L)'
;VGTGGGVCREAKDGACVGYAEEVSGQRKSLKAIDRQTSGTCVAADAGQTGKCLTNHCDVWIGGGDFCSQCSQTTDYLINGKCTADNTESACEGSASNGMCTSCKSGYFMHRGGCYKYDTEPGNMVCKDTTASSTQGTCDECQAGYFRNPVTPLAATHQSCIACNETTAVDYNIGVANCAECTAPAASGSSGSNQKATCTACADGYFISGGGSACTACNDGTNGVAECTACVPREDNPAKATCTACSGSKKPSLDGKSCYDCTVGNCASCNSKGACQKCDSGYILDGSSCIKNECTTSNCKTCTNPKAVNEACTVCVSTHYLTPTGQCISNCAALSGYYGDTDKTCKRCEVANCVVCGTTGACDLCADGFFGENCSKCHESCKSCSGATVSDCTECPAGKALTYGSDGTKGTCGEGCVVNTTQASGNCKVCGLTVEGTAYCSECAMGSEYPQNGVCAPKTARAATCNDGTIQNGVCTTCSAGYFRMNGGCYETSKYPGKSVCTEAASTGGTCQTAAPGYKVDNGNLVTCPEGCKACSDARHALTVRMDMC
;
A
#
# COMPACT_ATOMS: atom_id res chain seq x y z
N VAL A 1 30.31 16.14 -24.29
CA VAL A 1 31.25 17.19 -23.84
C VAL A 1 30.85 17.59 -22.43
N GLY A 2 31.71 17.29 -21.45
CA GLY A 2 31.70 17.69 -20.02
C GLY A 2 30.56 17.13 -19.14
N THR A 3 30.65 16.02 -18.37
CA THR A 3 31.46 15.62 -17.19
C THR A 3 31.13 16.32 -15.86
N GLY A 4 30.60 15.54 -14.92
CA GLY A 4 30.51 15.81 -13.48
C GLY A 4 30.15 14.51 -12.74
N GLY A 5 31.10 13.57 -12.70
CA GLY A 5 30.94 12.26 -12.06
C GLY A 5 31.30 12.29 -10.58
N GLY A 6 30.45 11.67 -9.75
CA GLY A 6 30.76 11.32 -8.36
C GLY A 6 31.37 9.91 -8.31
N VAL A 7 32.68 9.85 -8.10
CA VAL A 7 33.49 8.64 -7.90
C VAL A 7 33.17 8.00 -6.55
N CYS A 8 32.81 6.71 -6.54
CA CYS A 8 33.01 5.83 -5.39
C CYS A 8 34.43 5.28 -5.45
N ARG A 9 35.20 5.40 -4.36
CA ARG A 9 36.50 4.74 -4.19
C ARG A 9 36.40 3.71 -3.09
N GLU A 10 36.80 2.48 -3.40
CA GLU A 10 36.92 1.35 -2.48
C GLU A 10 38.01 1.60 -1.42
N ALA A 11 37.69 1.25 -0.18
CA ALA A 11 38.64 0.86 0.87
C ALA A 11 38.03 -0.31 1.65
N LYS A 12 38.88 -1.26 2.04
CA LYS A 12 38.57 -2.60 2.60
C LYS A 12 37.67 -2.54 3.85
N ASP A 13 36.88 -3.61 4.03
CA ASP A 13 35.96 -3.93 5.15
C ASP A 13 34.53 -3.34 5.07
N GLY A 14 33.88 -3.59 3.93
CA GLY A 14 32.51 -3.17 3.62
C GLY A 14 31.47 -3.39 4.72
N ALA A 15 31.00 -2.28 5.28
CA ALA A 15 29.72 -2.13 5.95
C ALA A 15 29.10 -0.79 5.50
N CYS A 16 27.94 -0.84 4.85
CA CYS A 16 27.08 0.34 4.73
C CYS A 16 26.45 0.59 6.10
N VAL A 17 27.12 1.39 6.92
CA VAL A 17 26.58 1.87 8.19
C VAL A 17 25.80 3.14 7.89
N GLY A 18 24.48 3.12 8.10
CA GLY A 18 23.70 4.35 8.16
C GLY A 18 24.27 5.22 9.27
N TYR A 19 24.79 6.39 8.91
CA TYR A 19 25.13 7.43 9.88
C TYR A 19 23.82 7.86 10.54
N ALA A 20 23.52 7.30 11.71
CA ALA A 20 22.64 7.92 12.68
C ALA A 20 23.45 9.07 13.28
N GLU A 21 23.14 10.29 12.86
CA GLU A 21 23.60 11.48 13.56
C GLU A 21 22.99 11.42 14.98
N GLU A 22 23.83 11.19 15.99
CA GLU A 22 23.46 11.35 17.38
C GLU A 22 23.13 12.82 17.62
N VAL A 23 21.86 13.17 17.47
CA VAL A 23 21.33 14.48 17.89
C VAL A 23 21.28 14.47 19.41
N SER A 24 22.40 14.79 20.05
CA SER A 24 22.43 15.25 21.44
C SER A 24 21.78 16.65 21.50
N GLY A 25 20.47 16.68 21.36
CA GLY A 25 19.66 17.88 21.50
C GLY A 25 18.47 17.50 22.34
N GLN A 26 18.50 17.88 23.62
CA GLN A 26 17.35 17.82 24.51
C GLN A 26 16.21 18.67 23.93
N ARG A 27 15.43 18.12 22.99
CA ARG A 27 14.12 18.64 22.63
C ARG A 27 13.21 18.32 23.80
N LYS A 28 13.16 19.25 24.75
CA LYS A 28 12.11 19.28 25.77
C LYS A 28 10.78 19.24 25.03
N SER A 29 10.07 18.13 25.22
CA SER A 29 8.70 17.87 24.80
C SER A 29 7.85 19.14 24.91
N LEU A 30 7.21 19.50 23.79
CA LEU A 30 6.06 20.41 23.74
C LEU A 30 4.90 19.75 24.48
N LYS A 31 4.98 19.75 25.82
CA LYS A 31 3.77 19.71 26.64
C LYS A 31 2.93 20.92 26.25
N ALA A 32 1.62 20.87 26.46
CA ALA A 32 0.82 22.08 26.54
C ALA A 32 1.47 22.97 27.60
N ILE A 33 2.32 23.90 27.17
CA ILE A 33 3.06 24.81 28.05
C ILE A 33 2.02 25.85 28.45
N ASP A 34 1.58 25.71 29.69
CA ASP A 34 1.03 26.79 30.48
C ASP A 34 1.80 28.09 30.15
N ARG A 35 1.10 29.14 29.74
CA ARG A 35 1.63 30.47 29.34
C ARG A 35 2.27 31.18 30.55
N GLN A 36 3.20 30.54 31.24
CA GLN A 36 3.90 31.09 32.38
C GLN A 36 5.16 31.82 31.92
N THR A 37 4.98 33.12 31.69
CA THR A 37 5.97 34.20 31.88
C THR A 37 7.41 33.83 31.57
N SER A 38 7.74 33.77 30.28
CA SER A 38 9.13 33.96 29.83
C SER A 38 9.62 35.35 30.24
N GLY A 39 10.83 35.45 30.80
CA GLY A 39 11.46 36.73 31.17
C GLY A 39 11.83 37.64 29.99
N THR A 40 11.45 37.28 28.75
CA THR A 40 11.73 38.02 27.51
C THR A 40 10.77 39.18 27.26
N CYS A 41 9.56 39.14 27.81
CA CYS A 41 8.56 40.21 27.71
C CYS A 41 7.96 40.53 29.07
N VAL A 42 8.02 41.81 29.47
CA VAL A 42 7.44 42.29 30.74
C VAL A 42 6.25 43.19 30.40
N ALA A 43 5.05 42.68 30.68
CA ALA A 43 3.80 43.41 30.47
C ALA A 43 3.57 44.48 31.56
N ALA A 44 2.93 45.57 31.17
CA ALA A 44 2.50 46.64 32.06
C ALA A 44 1.29 47.39 31.47
N ASP A 45 0.53 48.03 32.35
CA ASP A 45 -0.52 48.96 31.94
C ASP A 45 0.04 50.13 31.13
N ALA A 46 -0.82 50.79 30.35
CA ALA A 46 -0.44 51.87 29.44
C ALA A 46 0.34 53.01 30.12
N GLY A 47 1.31 53.57 29.39
CA GLY A 47 2.13 54.71 29.82
C GLY A 47 3.41 54.37 30.56
N GLN A 48 3.91 53.13 30.47
CA GLN A 48 5.16 52.69 31.11
C GLN A 48 6.28 52.48 30.09
N THR A 49 7.31 53.31 30.18
CA THR A 49 8.50 53.23 29.32
C THR A 49 9.25 51.91 29.50
N GLY A 50 9.69 51.32 28.39
CA GLY A 50 10.45 50.09 28.32
C GLY A 50 9.62 48.83 28.60
N LYS A 51 8.29 48.95 28.68
CA LYS A 51 7.37 47.85 28.99
C LYS A 51 6.44 47.55 27.83
N CYS A 52 6.07 46.29 27.71
CA CYS A 52 5.06 45.87 26.75
C CYS A 52 3.66 46.17 27.29
N LEU A 53 2.71 46.55 26.44
CA LEU A 53 1.34 46.75 26.87
C LEU A 53 0.72 45.44 27.35
N THR A 54 -0.11 45.48 28.39
CA THR A 54 -0.87 44.32 28.88
C THR A 54 -1.58 43.60 27.72
N ASN A 55 -1.42 42.27 27.65
CA ASN A 55 -1.90 41.37 26.57
C ASN A 55 -1.14 41.44 25.22
N HIS A 56 -0.06 42.20 25.12
CA HIS A 56 0.77 42.30 23.90
C HIS A 56 2.11 41.56 23.97
N CYS A 57 2.31 40.73 24.98
CA CYS A 57 3.36 39.70 24.97
C CYS A 57 2.83 38.46 24.24
N ASP A 58 2.49 38.61 22.95
CA ASP A 58 1.75 37.63 22.14
C ASP A 58 2.51 37.20 20.86
N VAL A 59 3.75 37.68 20.69
CA VAL A 59 4.61 37.32 19.57
C VAL A 59 5.53 36.18 20.02
N TRP A 60 5.29 34.97 19.51
CA TRP A 60 6.11 33.81 19.83
C TRP A 60 7.20 33.58 18.79
N ILE A 61 8.47 33.68 19.21
CA ILE A 61 9.62 33.42 18.34
C ILE A 61 10.60 32.53 19.10
N GLY A 62 11.00 31.40 18.52
CA GLY A 62 12.09 30.57 19.04
C GLY A 62 11.94 30.03 20.47
N GLY A 63 10.73 30.00 21.04
CA GLY A 63 10.53 29.55 22.43
C GLY A 63 10.32 30.68 23.45
N GLY A 64 10.31 31.94 23.02
CA GLY A 64 10.10 33.10 23.90
C GLY A 64 8.93 33.98 23.44
N ASP A 65 8.32 34.67 24.42
CA ASP A 65 7.30 35.70 24.18
C ASP A 65 7.96 37.07 23.96
N PHE A 66 7.52 37.78 22.94
CA PHE A 66 7.98 39.11 22.55
C PHE A 66 6.80 40.07 22.44
N CYS A 67 7.11 41.36 22.47
CA CYS A 67 6.11 42.40 22.45
C CYS A 67 5.62 42.71 21.02
N SER A 68 4.31 42.90 20.84
CA SER A 68 3.70 43.45 19.61
C SER A 68 3.33 44.93 19.73
N GLN A 69 3.24 45.47 20.94
CA GLN A 69 2.88 46.87 21.17
C GLN A 69 3.39 47.39 22.52
N CYS A 70 4.11 48.51 22.49
CA CYS A 70 4.64 49.12 23.71
C CYS A 70 3.56 49.79 24.56
N SER A 71 3.74 49.71 25.87
CA SER A 71 2.86 50.36 26.84
C SER A 71 2.90 51.88 26.71
N GLN A 72 4.11 52.44 26.57
CA GLN A 72 4.32 53.84 26.26
C GLN A 72 4.23 54.06 24.75
N THR A 73 3.34 54.95 24.32
CA THR A 73 3.01 55.14 22.88
C THR A 73 4.14 55.76 22.06
N THR A 74 5.12 56.37 22.73
CA THR A 74 6.31 57.00 22.14
C THR A 74 7.52 56.07 22.11
N ASP A 75 7.44 54.89 22.71
CA ASP A 75 8.53 53.92 22.69
C ASP A 75 8.60 53.18 21.36
N TYR A 76 9.82 52.82 20.96
CA TYR A 76 10.11 52.09 19.74
C TYR A 76 10.10 50.58 20.01
N LEU A 77 9.45 49.83 19.13
CA LEU A 77 9.39 48.37 19.19
C LEU A 77 10.50 47.77 18.31
N ILE A 78 11.63 47.44 18.93
CA ILE A 78 12.85 46.96 18.25
C ILE A 78 13.17 45.57 18.77
N ASN A 79 13.32 44.59 17.86
CA ASN A 79 13.61 43.20 18.21
C ASN A 79 12.64 42.61 19.26
N GLY A 80 11.35 43.01 19.15
CA GLY A 80 10.30 42.57 20.08
C GLY A 80 10.39 43.15 21.49
N LYS A 81 11.22 44.20 21.70
CA LYS A 81 11.39 44.90 22.98
C LYS A 81 11.06 46.39 22.82
N CYS A 82 10.48 46.96 23.87
CA CYS A 82 10.17 48.38 23.93
C CYS A 82 11.36 49.18 24.43
N THR A 83 11.75 50.22 23.69
CA THR A 83 12.86 51.10 24.03
C THR A 83 12.45 52.56 23.90
N ALA A 84 12.87 53.40 24.85
CA ALA A 84 12.65 54.85 24.75
C ALA A 84 13.41 55.48 23.57
N ASP A 85 14.57 54.91 23.25
CA ASP A 85 15.45 55.39 22.19
C ASP A 85 15.33 54.52 20.94
N ASN A 86 15.36 55.16 19.76
CA ASN A 86 15.36 54.50 18.47
C ASN A 86 16.78 54.04 18.08
N THR A 87 17.24 52.98 18.71
CA THR A 87 18.58 52.40 18.50
C THR A 87 18.86 52.16 17.00
N GLU A 88 20.02 52.63 16.51
CA GLU A 88 20.46 52.54 15.10
C GLU A 88 19.48 53.13 14.05
N SER A 89 18.46 53.87 14.51
CA SER A 89 17.31 54.28 13.69
C SER A 89 16.59 53.08 13.08
N ALA A 90 16.43 51.98 13.83
CA ALA A 90 15.78 50.75 13.37
C ALA A 90 14.36 51.02 12.84
N CYS A 91 13.60 51.85 13.56
CA CYS A 91 12.30 52.32 13.12
C CYS A 91 12.46 53.63 12.34
N GLU A 92 11.85 53.73 11.17
CA GLU A 92 11.87 54.97 10.42
C GLU A 92 10.81 55.94 10.94
N GLY A 93 11.28 57.10 11.38
CA GLY A 93 10.42 58.14 11.97
C GLY A 93 10.15 57.91 13.47
N SER A 94 9.07 58.52 13.95
CA SER A 94 8.61 58.38 15.33
C SER A 94 7.77 57.13 15.52
N ALA A 95 7.82 56.54 16.71
CA ALA A 95 6.88 55.48 17.08
C ALA A 95 5.43 55.99 16.99
N SER A 96 4.52 55.11 16.59
CA SER A 96 3.08 55.37 16.52
C SER A 96 2.36 54.31 17.35
N ASN A 97 1.66 54.73 18.40
CA ASN A 97 0.96 53.85 19.34
C ASN A 97 1.85 52.74 19.93
N GLY A 98 3.14 53.03 20.16
CA GLY A 98 4.10 52.07 20.69
C GLY A 98 4.54 51.00 19.68
N MET A 99 4.40 51.28 18.38
CA MET A 99 4.80 50.43 17.26
C MET A 99 5.63 51.22 16.24
N CYS A 100 6.34 50.49 15.38
CA CYS A 100 7.07 51.06 14.26
C CYS A 100 6.21 50.96 12.99
N THR A 101 6.19 52.03 12.19
CA THR A 101 5.39 52.10 10.96
C THR A 101 6.17 51.70 9.72
N SER A 102 7.50 51.86 9.74
CA SER A 102 8.42 51.36 8.72
C SER A 102 9.80 51.08 9.33
N CYS A 103 10.59 50.24 8.66
CA CYS A 103 11.88 49.78 9.14
C CYS A 103 13.05 50.18 8.25
N LYS A 104 14.20 50.44 8.87
CA LYS A 104 15.45 50.79 8.18
C LYS A 104 16.08 49.58 7.45
N SER A 105 16.98 49.83 6.50
CA SER A 105 17.82 48.78 5.90
C SER A 105 18.60 48.03 7.00
N GLY A 106 18.63 46.70 6.88
CA GLY A 106 19.15 45.80 7.92
C GLY A 106 18.13 45.42 9.00
N TYR A 107 16.90 45.93 8.91
CA TYR A 107 15.75 45.51 9.71
C TYR A 107 14.59 45.13 8.79
N PHE A 108 13.69 44.29 9.27
CA PHE A 108 12.45 43.96 8.58
C PHE A 108 11.24 44.14 9.51
N MET A 109 10.10 44.45 8.92
CA MET A 109 8.84 44.61 9.65
C MET A 109 8.25 43.25 10.02
N HIS A 110 7.91 43.07 11.29
CA HIS A 110 7.21 41.90 11.81
C HIS A 110 6.38 42.27 13.04
N ARG A 111 5.07 41.96 13.03
CA ARG A 111 4.15 42.17 14.17
C ARG A 111 4.27 43.55 14.83
N GLY A 112 4.33 44.60 14.01
CA GLY A 112 4.38 46.01 14.45
C GLY A 112 5.75 46.54 14.88
N GLY A 113 6.81 45.73 14.82
CA GLY A 113 8.17 46.11 15.21
C GLY A 113 9.20 45.89 14.12
N CYS A 114 10.38 46.49 14.32
CA CYS A 114 11.54 46.32 13.43
C CYS A 114 12.53 45.31 14.03
N TYR A 115 12.75 44.22 13.31
CA TYR A 115 13.59 43.10 13.73
C TYR A 115 14.85 43.04 12.87
N LYS A 116 16.01 42.85 13.49
CA LYS A 116 17.30 42.78 12.80
C LYS A 116 17.49 41.39 12.18
N TYR A 117 17.79 41.31 10.88
CA TYR A 117 17.81 40.02 10.17
C TYR A 117 18.94 39.07 10.63
N ASP A 118 20.06 39.60 11.12
CA ASP A 118 21.26 38.84 11.46
C ASP A 118 21.41 38.52 12.96
N THR A 119 20.46 38.91 13.79
CA THR A 119 20.54 38.82 15.25
C THR A 119 19.25 38.28 15.86
N GLU A 120 19.35 37.52 16.95
CA GLU A 120 18.18 37.02 17.69
C GLU A 120 17.36 38.18 18.28
N PRO A 121 16.02 38.16 18.16
CA PRO A 121 15.18 37.10 17.61
C PRO A 121 14.91 37.19 16.10
N GLY A 122 15.34 38.25 15.42
CA GLY A 122 14.98 38.48 14.01
C GLY A 122 15.50 37.41 13.04
N ASN A 123 16.69 36.86 13.28
CA ASN A 123 17.25 35.75 12.48
C ASN A 123 16.49 34.40 12.61
N MET A 124 15.59 34.28 13.58
CA MET A 124 14.69 33.13 13.71
C MET A 124 13.41 33.27 12.87
N VAL A 125 13.15 34.47 12.34
CA VAL A 125 12.02 34.76 11.44
C VAL A 125 12.51 34.99 10.01
N CYS A 126 13.59 35.77 9.86
CA CYS A 126 14.22 36.06 8.59
C CYS A 126 15.45 35.19 8.37
N LYS A 127 15.56 34.61 7.17
CA LYS A 127 16.66 33.71 6.77
C LYS A 127 17.76 34.44 6.00
N ASP A 128 17.52 35.68 5.59
CA ASP A 128 18.48 36.49 4.86
C ASP A 128 19.85 36.53 5.59
N THR A 129 20.93 36.43 4.83
CA THR A 129 22.31 36.57 5.35
C THR A 129 22.90 37.95 5.09
N THR A 130 22.17 38.80 4.37
CA THR A 130 22.51 40.19 4.05
C THR A 130 21.22 40.99 4.02
N ALA A 131 21.28 42.30 4.29
CA ALA A 131 20.10 43.16 4.21
C ALA A 131 19.43 43.08 2.81
N SER A 132 18.10 42.94 2.78
CA SER A 132 17.32 42.96 1.54
C SER A 132 17.57 44.23 0.73
N SER A 133 17.52 44.09 -0.59
CA SER A 133 17.54 45.21 -1.54
C SER A 133 16.32 46.13 -1.38
N THR A 134 15.21 45.60 -0.88
CA THR A 134 14.04 46.38 -0.49
C THR A 134 14.11 46.66 1.00
N GLN A 135 14.37 47.93 1.33
CA GLN A 135 14.47 48.40 2.70
C GLN A 135 13.29 47.95 3.57
N GLY A 136 13.57 47.55 4.80
CA GLY A 136 12.54 47.18 5.77
C GLY A 136 11.89 45.82 5.51
N THR A 137 12.44 45.02 4.58
CA THR A 137 11.88 43.71 4.22
C THR A 137 12.86 42.55 4.44
N CYS A 138 12.29 41.36 4.49
CA CYS A 138 13.00 40.08 4.48
C CYS A 138 12.67 39.32 3.19
N ASP A 139 13.69 38.87 2.46
CA ASP A 139 13.55 38.21 1.16
C ASP A 139 13.21 36.71 1.31
N GLU A 140 13.85 36.01 2.24
CA GLU A 140 13.56 34.61 2.60
C GLU A 140 13.15 34.46 4.07
N CYS A 141 12.03 33.78 4.32
CA CYS A 141 11.56 33.49 5.67
C CYS A 141 12.11 32.15 6.19
N GLN A 142 12.25 32.04 7.50
CA GLN A 142 12.61 30.79 8.18
C GLN A 142 11.46 29.77 8.16
N ALA A 143 11.79 28.50 8.39
CA ALA A 143 10.79 27.44 8.55
C ALA A 143 9.76 27.80 9.64
N GLY A 144 8.49 27.53 9.36
CA GLY A 144 7.36 27.99 10.18
C GLY A 144 6.86 29.41 9.87
N TYR A 145 7.49 30.09 8.92
CA TYR A 145 6.99 31.34 8.35
C TYR A 145 6.92 31.24 6.83
N PHE A 146 5.94 31.92 6.23
CA PHE A 146 5.85 32.10 4.79
C PHE A 146 6.03 33.56 4.42
N ARG A 147 6.62 33.80 3.26
CA ARG A 147 6.81 35.15 2.73
C ARG A 147 5.46 35.76 2.37
N ASN A 148 5.20 36.97 2.84
CA ASN A 148 3.97 37.69 2.56
C ASN A 148 3.85 37.98 1.04
N PRO A 149 2.79 37.49 0.36
CA PRO A 149 2.62 37.61 -1.09
C PRO A 149 2.08 38.98 -1.54
N VAL A 150 1.97 39.97 -0.65
CA VAL A 150 1.56 41.34 -1.01
C VAL A 150 2.54 41.96 -2.02
N THR A 151 2.00 42.66 -3.02
CA THR A 151 2.78 43.32 -4.07
C THR A 151 2.39 44.80 -4.21
N PRO A 152 3.32 45.76 -4.02
CA PRO A 152 4.72 45.55 -3.62
C PRO A 152 4.86 45.20 -2.13
N LEU A 153 5.78 44.29 -1.80
CA LEU A 153 6.25 44.13 -0.41
C LEU A 153 7.16 45.33 -0.10
N ALA A 154 6.88 46.05 0.98
CA ALA A 154 7.57 47.29 1.33
C ALA A 154 7.85 47.36 2.84
N ALA A 155 8.63 48.35 3.27
CA ALA A 155 9.04 48.54 4.67
C ALA A 155 7.90 48.64 5.69
N THR A 156 6.66 48.88 5.24
CA THR A 156 5.45 48.99 6.06
C THR A 156 4.69 47.68 6.20
N HIS A 157 5.04 46.65 5.41
CA HIS A 157 4.35 45.36 5.38
C HIS A 157 5.15 44.32 6.14
N GLN A 158 4.45 43.47 6.88
CA GLN A 158 5.11 42.35 7.55
C GLN A 158 5.68 41.39 6.51
N SER A 159 6.98 41.12 6.57
CA SER A 159 7.66 40.33 5.51
C SER A 159 7.37 38.85 5.61
N CYS A 160 7.39 38.32 6.84
CA CYS A 160 7.22 36.90 7.13
C CYS A 160 6.02 36.71 8.06
N ILE A 161 5.05 35.92 7.62
CA ILE A 161 3.82 35.60 8.34
C ILE A 161 3.98 34.18 8.90
N ALA A 162 3.70 33.99 10.19
CA ALA A 162 3.81 32.67 10.81
C ALA A 162 2.77 31.72 10.21
N CYS A 163 3.15 30.46 10.01
CA CYS A 163 2.27 29.45 9.42
C CYS A 163 1.01 29.19 10.25
N ASN A 164 1.04 29.48 11.55
CA ASN A 164 -0.10 29.38 12.47
C ASN A 164 -0.78 30.72 12.78
N GLU A 165 -0.40 31.82 12.13
CA GLU A 165 -1.03 33.13 12.33
C GLU A 165 -2.43 33.13 11.71
N THR A 166 -3.47 33.05 12.54
CA THR A 166 -4.86 33.04 12.05
C THR A 166 -5.46 34.42 11.85
N THR A 167 -4.78 35.47 12.34
CA THR A 167 -5.18 36.86 12.11
C THR A 167 -4.69 37.30 10.74
N ALA A 168 -5.52 38.01 9.97
CA ALA A 168 -5.13 38.44 8.64
C ALA A 168 -4.03 39.51 8.68
N VAL A 169 -2.96 39.26 7.94
CA VAL A 169 -1.86 40.20 7.69
C VAL A 169 -1.80 40.44 6.19
N ASP A 170 -2.11 41.66 5.75
CA ASP A 170 -2.20 42.02 4.33
C ASP A 170 -3.12 41.09 3.52
N TYR A 171 -4.26 40.72 4.14
CA TYR A 171 -5.23 39.76 3.62
C TYR A 171 -4.70 38.32 3.49
N ASN A 172 -3.62 37.96 4.17
CA ASN A 172 -3.08 36.61 4.19
C ASN A 172 -3.17 36.02 5.60
N ILE A 173 -3.53 34.75 5.69
CA ILE A 173 -3.63 34.02 6.95
C ILE A 173 -2.91 32.68 6.86
N GLY A 174 -2.36 32.24 7.98
CA GLY A 174 -1.91 30.88 8.20
C GLY A 174 -3.04 29.90 8.50
N VAL A 175 -2.66 28.72 8.99
CA VAL A 175 -3.52 27.62 9.39
C VAL A 175 -3.27 27.30 10.86
N ALA A 176 -4.32 27.32 11.68
CA ALA A 176 -4.20 26.98 13.11
C ALA A 176 -3.48 25.63 13.31
N ASN A 177 -2.56 25.57 14.28
CA ASN A 177 -1.73 24.39 14.57
C ASN A 177 -0.83 23.93 13.42
N CYS A 178 -0.51 24.81 12.47
CA CYS A 178 0.42 24.52 11.39
C CYS A 178 1.86 24.90 11.77
N ALA A 179 2.77 23.94 11.66
CA ALA A 179 4.19 24.13 11.96
C ALA A 179 4.98 24.58 10.72
N GLU A 180 4.60 24.13 9.52
CA GLU A 180 5.21 24.54 8.25
C GLU A 180 4.15 24.67 7.17
N CYS A 181 4.35 25.61 6.25
CA CYS A 181 3.37 25.94 5.23
C CYS A 181 4.01 26.55 3.98
N THR A 182 3.27 26.53 2.88
CA THR A 182 3.59 27.27 1.66
C THR A 182 2.72 28.52 1.56
N ALA A 183 3.34 29.63 1.17
CA ALA A 183 2.64 30.87 0.89
C ALA A 183 1.56 30.67 -0.19
N PRO A 184 0.47 31.45 -0.14
CA PRO A 184 -0.42 31.53 -1.28
C PRO A 184 0.25 32.12 -2.51
N ALA A 185 -0.27 31.78 -3.70
CA ALA A 185 0.26 32.28 -4.96
C ALA A 185 0.11 33.80 -5.15
N ALA A 186 -0.92 34.39 -4.54
CA ALA A 186 -1.19 35.82 -4.56
C ALA A 186 -1.83 36.26 -3.24
N SER A 187 -1.68 37.54 -2.92
CA SER A 187 -2.33 38.15 -1.75
C SER A 187 -3.85 38.13 -1.87
N GLY A 188 -4.53 38.03 -0.74
CA GLY A 188 -5.97 38.22 -0.67
C GLY A 188 -6.40 39.68 -0.95
N SER A 189 -7.68 39.95 -0.72
CA SER A 189 -8.27 41.29 -0.82
C SER A 189 -9.26 41.51 0.31
N SER A 190 -9.74 42.74 0.46
CA SER A 190 -10.75 43.07 1.47
C SER A 190 -11.99 42.17 1.33
N GLY A 191 -12.32 41.46 2.42
CA GLY A 191 -13.42 40.48 2.45
C GLY A 191 -13.06 39.08 1.93
N SER A 192 -11.86 38.87 1.39
CA SER A 192 -11.39 37.58 0.86
C SER A 192 -9.92 37.36 1.20
N ASN A 193 -9.66 36.94 2.44
CA ASN A 193 -8.32 36.59 2.87
C ASN A 193 -7.86 35.30 2.19
N GLN A 194 -6.60 35.26 1.79
CA GLN A 194 -6.00 34.08 1.21
C GLN A 194 -5.25 33.28 2.29
N LYS A 195 -5.53 31.98 2.34
CA LYS A 195 -4.96 31.07 3.34
C LYS A 195 -3.74 30.35 2.80
N ALA A 196 -2.68 30.25 3.60
CA ALA A 196 -1.50 29.44 3.33
C ALA A 196 -1.85 27.93 3.34
N THR A 197 -1.09 27.12 2.63
CA THR A 197 -1.30 25.66 2.61
C THR A 197 -0.34 25.02 3.59
N CYS A 198 -0.86 24.35 4.62
CA CYS A 198 -0.05 23.66 5.61
C CYS A 198 0.62 22.41 5.03
N THR A 199 1.93 22.28 5.25
CA THR A 199 2.75 21.14 4.81
C THR A 199 3.23 20.28 5.98
N ALA A 200 3.22 20.80 7.21
CA ALA A 200 3.43 20.04 8.43
C ALA A 200 2.61 20.66 9.57
N CYS A 201 1.88 19.83 10.31
CA CYS A 201 1.16 20.27 11.50
C CYS A 201 2.04 20.18 12.75
N ALA A 202 1.65 20.90 13.80
CA ALA A 202 2.24 20.75 15.13
C ALA A 202 2.04 19.33 15.68
N ASP A 203 2.88 18.92 16.62
CA ASP A 203 2.79 17.63 17.30
C ASP A 203 1.36 17.37 17.83
N GLY A 204 0.86 16.16 17.60
CA GLY A 204 -0.51 15.78 17.97
C GLY A 204 -1.59 16.20 16.97
N TYR A 205 -1.22 16.75 15.81
CA TYR A 205 -2.13 17.07 14.71
C TYR A 205 -1.66 16.44 13.40
N PHE A 206 -2.61 16.15 12.50
CA PHE A 206 -2.34 15.70 11.14
C PHE A 206 -2.96 16.65 10.11
N ILE A 207 -2.38 16.64 8.91
CA ILE A 207 -2.84 17.46 7.79
C ILE A 207 -4.17 16.91 7.27
N SER A 208 -5.16 17.79 7.11
CA SER A 208 -6.48 17.47 6.61
C SER A 208 -6.90 18.49 5.54
N GLY A 209 -7.87 18.11 4.69
CA GLY A 209 -8.40 19.00 3.65
C GLY A 209 -7.35 19.52 2.68
N GLY A 210 -6.35 18.69 2.33
CA GLY A 210 -5.28 19.07 1.40
C GLY A 210 -4.34 20.17 1.89
N GLY A 211 -4.16 20.32 3.21
CA GLY A 211 -3.33 21.38 3.80
C GLY A 211 -4.10 22.59 4.30
N SER A 212 -5.42 22.63 4.13
CA SER A 212 -6.26 23.74 4.60
C SER A 212 -6.51 23.75 6.11
N ALA A 213 -6.28 22.62 6.79
CA ALA A 213 -6.49 22.46 8.23
C ALA A 213 -5.55 21.41 8.85
N CYS A 214 -5.18 21.64 10.11
CA CYS A 214 -4.56 20.66 10.99
C CYS A 214 -5.60 20.16 11.98
N THR A 215 -5.90 18.86 11.93
CA THR A 215 -6.91 18.22 12.80
C THR A 215 -6.20 17.44 13.91
N ALA A 216 -6.72 17.50 15.12
CA ALA A 216 -6.11 16.81 16.26
C ALA A 216 -6.17 15.28 16.07
N CYS A 217 -5.13 14.57 16.50
CA CYS A 217 -5.06 13.12 16.40
C CYS A 217 -6.14 12.41 17.22
N ASN A 218 -6.64 13.05 18.28
CA ASN A 218 -7.72 12.57 19.14
C ASN A 218 -9.06 13.28 18.88
N ASP A 219 -9.21 13.95 17.72
CA ASP A 219 -10.47 14.56 17.33
C ASP A 219 -11.62 13.53 17.32
N GLY A 220 -12.79 13.91 17.83
CA GLY A 220 -13.92 12.98 18.01
C GLY A 220 -14.57 12.50 16.71
N THR A 221 -14.36 13.19 15.59
CA THR A 221 -14.97 12.84 14.29
C THR A 221 -13.95 12.23 13.33
N ASN A 222 -12.77 12.83 13.30
CA ASN A 222 -11.72 12.57 12.31
C ASN A 222 -10.46 11.95 12.94
N GLY A 223 -10.33 11.97 14.27
CA GLY A 223 -9.22 11.39 15.00
C GLY A 223 -9.49 9.97 15.49
N VAL A 224 -8.59 9.49 16.35
CA VAL A 224 -8.66 8.22 17.07
C VAL A 224 -8.58 8.53 18.56
N ALA A 225 -9.56 8.06 19.33
CA ALA A 225 -9.59 8.27 20.77
C ALA A 225 -8.27 7.83 21.43
N GLU A 226 -7.77 8.64 22.37
CA GLU A 226 -6.50 8.41 23.09
C GLU A 226 -5.24 8.38 22.21
N CYS A 227 -5.32 8.85 20.96
CA CYS A 227 -4.17 8.97 20.07
C CYS A 227 -3.39 10.26 20.31
N THR A 228 -2.06 10.16 20.42
CA THR A 228 -1.16 11.30 20.66
C THR A 228 -0.30 11.65 19.45
N ALA A 229 -0.11 10.72 18.52
CA ALA A 229 0.55 10.99 17.24
C ALA A 229 -0.14 10.19 16.13
N CYS A 230 -0.27 10.79 14.96
CA CYS A 230 -1.03 10.21 13.86
C CYS A 230 -0.58 10.77 12.51
N VAL A 231 -1.01 10.10 11.44
CA VAL A 231 -0.84 10.54 10.06
C VAL A 231 -2.20 10.51 9.34
N PRO A 232 -2.36 11.19 8.20
CA PRO A 232 -3.56 11.05 7.38
C PRO A 232 -3.73 9.60 6.88
N ARG A 233 -4.97 9.12 6.80
CA ARG A 233 -5.28 7.81 6.22
C ARG A 233 -5.14 7.81 4.70
N GLU A 234 -4.62 6.70 4.15
CA GLU A 234 -4.50 6.51 2.70
C GLU A 234 -5.87 6.45 2.01
N ASP A 235 -6.85 5.79 2.64
CA ASP A 235 -8.20 5.64 2.07
C ASP A 235 -9.08 6.88 2.29
N ASN A 236 -8.77 7.70 3.29
CA ASN A 236 -9.47 8.96 3.55
C ASN A 236 -8.56 9.95 4.30
N PRO A 237 -7.87 10.87 3.59
CA PRO A 237 -6.95 11.83 4.19
C PRO A 237 -7.58 12.82 5.18
N ALA A 238 -8.93 12.88 5.28
CA ALA A 238 -9.60 13.65 6.31
C ALA A 238 -9.63 12.95 7.68
N LYS A 239 -9.22 11.68 7.76
CA LYS A 239 -9.20 10.88 8.98
C LYS A 239 -7.78 10.47 9.38
N ALA A 240 -7.57 10.27 10.67
CA ALA A 240 -6.30 9.87 11.25
C ALA A 240 -6.07 8.35 11.22
N THR A 241 -4.82 7.96 10.94
CA THR A 241 -4.23 6.67 11.33
C THR A 241 -3.34 6.94 12.53
N CYS A 242 -3.67 6.35 13.67
CA CYS A 242 -2.89 6.52 14.89
C CYS A 242 -1.55 5.78 14.82
N THR A 243 -0.46 6.47 15.17
CA THR A 243 0.91 5.92 15.22
C THR A 243 1.44 5.83 16.65
N ALA A 244 0.90 6.61 17.58
CA ALA A 244 1.17 6.49 19.01
C ALA A 244 -0.06 6.80 19.84
N CYS A 245 -0.28 6.00 20.87
CA CYS A 245 -1.37 6.16 21.83
C CYS A 245 -0.86 6.72 23.15
N SER A 246 -1.77 7.31 23.92
CA SER A 246 -1.50 7.77 25.28
C SER A 246 -1.28 6.60 26.25
N GLY A 247 -0.49 6.85 27.29
CA GLY A 247 -0.21 5.86 28.34
C GLY A 247 0.53 4.62 27.83
N SER A 248 0.09 3.45 28.27
CA SER A 248 0.62 2.14 27.87
C SER A 248 -0.14 1.50 26.70
N LYS A 249 -1.08 2.22 26.10
CA LYS A 249 -1.88 1.71 24.98
C LYS A 249 -1.04 1.65 23.71
N LYS A 250 -1.45 0.79 22.77
CA LYS A 250 -0.82 0.63 21.47
C LYS A 250 -1.87 0.73 20.35
N PRO A 251 -1.50 1.25 19.17
CA PRO A 251 -2.42 1.29 18.04
C PRO A 251 -2.86 -0.12 17.62
N SER A 252 -4.03 -0.24 17.02
CA SER A 252 -4.41 -1.41 16.25
C SER A 252 -3.54 -1.56 15.01
N LEU A 253 -3.50 -2.76 14.40
CA LEU A 253 -2.73 -2.99 13.17
C LEU A 253 -3.10 -2.02 12.03
N ASP A 254 -4.36 -1.61 11.95
CA ASP A 254 -4.87 -0.63 10.99
C ASP A 254 -4.84 0.83 11.50
N GLY A 255 -4.34 1.05 12.72
CA GLY A 255 -4.21 2.37 13.35
C GLY A 255 -5.51 3.08 13.71
N LYS A 256 -6.67 2.41 13.64
CA LYS A 256 -7.98 3.04 13.88
C LYS A 256 -8.44 3.01 15.33
N SER A 257 -7.68 2.38 16.22
CA SER A 257 -8.02 2.27 17.64
C SER A 257 -6.76 2.20 18.50
N CYS A 258 -6.86 2.63 19.74
CA CYS A 258 -5.85 2.46 20.77
C CYS A 258 -6.34 1.42 21.78
N TYR A 259 -5.58 0.35 21.98
CA TYR A 259 -5.95 -0.74 22.90
C TYR A 259 -4.91 -0.91 24.00
N ASP A 260 -5.36 -1.36 25.17
CA ASP A 260 -4.46 -1.76 26.24
C ASP A 260 -3.57 -2.91 25.76
N CYS A 261 -2.26 -2.78 26.00
CA CYS A 261 -1.32 -3.80 25.58
C CYS A 261 -0.23 -4.01 26.61
N THR A 262 -0.21 -5.22 27.18
CA THR A 262 0.76 -5.64 28.19
C THR A 262 1.90 -6.47 27.58
N VAL A 263 1.82 -6.79 26.29
CA VAL A 263 2.84 -7.56 25.59
C VAL A 263 4.08 -6.69 25.38
N GLY A 264 5.19 -7.07 26.03
CA GLY A 264 6.48 -6.40 25.87
C GLY A 264 6.96 -6.41 24.42
N ASN A 265 7.58 -5.31 23.98
CA ASN A 265 8.09 -5.12 22.62
C ASN A 265 7.02 -5.24 21.52
N CYS A 266 5.77 -4.92 21.84
CA CYS A 266 4.68 -4.90 20.87
C CYS A 266 4.41 -3.47 20.35
N ALA A 267 4.36 -3.35 19.02
CA ALA A 267 4.04 -2.11 18.32
C ALA A 267 2.53 -1.92 18.13
N SER A 268 1.78 -3.01 17.93
CA SER A 268 0.34 -2.94 17.66
C SER A 268 -0.43 -4.10 18.26
N CYS A 269 -1.60 -3.84 18.85
CA CYS A 269 -2.39 -4.84 19.57
C CYS A 269 -3.85 -4.80 19.15
N ASN A 270 -4.54 -5.94 19.25
CA ASN A 270 -5.98 -6.00 18.98
C ASN A 270 -6.82 -5.64 20.23
N SER A 271 -8.14 -5.65 20.08
CA SER A 271 -9.08 -5.35 21.17
C SER A 271 -9.04 -6.29 22.38
N LYS A 272 -8.38 -7.44 22.25
CA LYS A 272 -8.15 -8.40 23.35
C LYS A 272 -6.76 -8.23 23.99
N GLY A 273 -6.00 -7.22 23.59
CA GLY A 273 -4.63 -6.98 24.06
C GLY A 273 -3.58 -7.94 23.48
N ALA A 274 -3.93 -8.76 22.48
CA ALA A 274 -2.96 -9.65 21.84
C ALA A 274 -2.13 -8.88 20.80
N CYS A 275 -0.82 -9.13 20.79
CA CYS A 275 0.08 -8.47 19.87
C CYS A 275 -0.17 -8.92 18.42
N GLN A 276 -0.24 -7.95 17.52
CA GLN A 276 -0.41 -8.14 16.08
C GLN A 276 0.85 -7.78 15.29
N LYS A 277 1.69 -6.90 15.85
CA LYS A 277 2.94 -6.47 15.26
C LYS A 277 3.94 -6.13 16.35
N CYS A 278 5.15 -6.65 16.23
CA CYS A 278 6.23 -6.37 17.17
C CYS A 278 6.97 -5.08 16.83
N ASP A 279 7.62 -4.51 17.83
CA ASP A 279 8.54 -3.40 17.66
C ASP A 279 9.74 -3.82 16.79
N SER A 280 10.44 -2.84 16.21
CA SER A 280 11.60 -3.09 15.35
C SER A 280 12.64 -3.94 16.10
N GLY A 281 13.18 -4.97 15.42
CA GLY A 281 14.12 -5.93 16.02
C GLY A 281 13.46 -7.12 16.73
N TYR A 282 12.13 -7.25 16.67
CA TYR A 282 11.38 -8.38 17.20
C TYR A 282 10.48 -9.02 16.15
N ILE A 283 10.18 -10.32 16.32
CA ILE A 283 9.25 -11.08 15.47
C ILE A 283 8.11 -11.64 16.32
N LEU A 284 6.96 -11.83 15.68
CA LEU A 284 5.75 -12.33 16.32
C LEU A 284 5.75 -13.86 16.34
N ASP A 285 5.72 -14.43 17.54
CA ASP A 285 5.55 -15.87 17.78
C ASP A 285 4.25 -16.08 18.58
N GLY A 286 3.21 -16.56 17.89
CA GLY A 286 1.85 -16.57 18.43
C GLY A 286 1.34 -15.15 18.72
N SER A 287 1.27 -14.77 19.99
CA SER A 287 0.86 -13.43 20.45
C SER A 287 1.94 -12.71 21.25
N SER A 288 3.18 -13.21 21.19
CA SER A 288 4.32 -12.67 21.92
C SER A 288 5.42 -12.22 20.95
N CYS A 289 6.18 -11.21 21.38
CA CYS A 289 7.31 -10.68 20.60
C CYS A 289 8.62 -11.23 21.15
N ILE A 290 9.35 -11.93 20.29
CA ILE A 290 10.67 -12.46 20.60
C ILE A 290 11.73 -11.69 19.81
N LYS A 291 12.90 -11.52 20.42
CA LYS A 291 14.00 -10.78 19.80
C LYS A 291 14.43 -11.49 18.50
N ASN A 292 14.51 -10.74 17.41
CA ASN A 292 14.93 -11.28 16.13
C ASN A 292 16.44 -11.22 15.98
N GLU A 293 17.10 -12.36 16.19
CA GLU A 293 18.54 -12.49 15.96
C GLU A 293 18.87 -13.01 14.56
N CYS A 294 17.88 -13.52 13.84
CA CYS A 294 18.07 -14.17 12.54
C CYS A 294 17.73 -13.21 11.40
N THR A 295 18.37 -13.40 10.25
CA THR A 295 18.01 -12.71 9.00
C THR A 295 16.88 -13.42 8.25
N THR A 296 16.76 -14.73 8.45
CA THR A 296 15.70 -15.56 7.87
C THR A 296 14.34 -15.14 8.40
N SER A 297 13.44 -14.76 7.50
CA SER A 297 12.09 -14.33 7.86
C SER A 297 11.33 -15.42 8.62
N ASN A 298 10.57 -15.03 9.65
CA ASN A 298 9.80 -15.92 10.51
C ASN A 298 10.63 -16.99 11.24
N CYS A 299 11.95 -16.82 11.31
CA CYS A 299 12.85 -17.72 12.01
C CYS A 299 13.01 -17.33 13.48
N LYS A 300 12.66 -18.25 14.37
CA LYS A 300 12.76 -18.07 15.82
C LYS A 300 14.17 -18.33 16.35
N THR A 301 14.85 -19.37 15.87
CA THR A 301 16.26 -19.65 16.18
C THR A 301 17.00 -20.12 14.95
N CYS A 302 18.26 -19.73 14.81
CA CYS A 302 19.11 -20.05 13.66
C CYS A 302 20.54 -20.39 14.09
N THR A 303 21.26 -21.10 13.23
CA THR A 303 22.73 -21.23 13.31
C THR A 303 23.39 -20.05 12.60
N ASN A 304 24.58 -19.63 13.07
CA ASN A 304 25.36 -18.53 12.47
C ASN A 304 24.54 -17.26 12.20
N PRO A 305 23.91 -16.65 13.22
CA PRO A 305 23.01 -15.53 13.03
C PRO A 305 23.68 -14.38 12.25
N LYS A 306 22.95 -13.82 11.27
CA LYS A 306 23.40 -12.69 10.43
C LYS A 306 24.62 -12.97 9.55
N ALA A 307 25.01 -14.24 9.40
CA ALA A 307 26.04 -14.67 8.47
C ALA A 307 25.44 -15.18 7.15
N VAL A 308 26.25 -15.24 6.09
CA VAL A 308 25.83 -15.76 4.77
C VAL A 308 25.39 -17.23 4.82
N ASN A 309 25.94 -18.00 5.77
CA ASN A 309 25.59 -19.39 6.02
C ASN A 309 24.61 -19.56 7.20
N GLU A 310 23.78 -18.56 7.46
CA GLU A 310 22.67 -18.68 8.41
C GLU A 310 21.68 -19.76 7.93
N ALA A 311 21.23 -20.60 8.86
CA ALA A 311 20.17 -21.56 8.60
C ALA A 311 19.17 -21.54 9.76
N CYS A 312 17.88 -21.47 9.45
CA CYS A 312 16.87 -21.55 10.48
C CYS A 312 16.81 -22.97 11.07
N THR A 313 16.58 -23.04 12.39
CA THR A 313 16.46 -24.29 13.15
C THR A 313 15.09 -24.46 13.78
N VAL A 314 14.40 -23.35 14.08
CA VAL A 314 13.02 -23.35 14.58
C VAL A 314 12.31 -22.14 13.99
N CYS A 315 11.13 -22.35 13.42
CA CYS A 315 10.26 -21.29 12.93
C CYS A 315 9.34 -20.78 14.04
N VAL A 316 8.74 -19.60 13.84
CA VAL A 316 7.62 -19.15 14.68
C VAL A 316 6.43 -20.12 14.57
N SER A 317 5.55 -20.15 15.57
CA SER A 317 4.49 -21.14 15.76
C SER A 317 3.51 -21.30 14.59
N THR A 318 3.42 -20.29 13.73
CA THR A 318 2.55 -20.24 12.55
C THR A 318 3.21 -20.81 11.28
N HIS A 319 4.48 -21.21 11.33
CA HIS A 319 5.26 -21.66 10.18
C HIS A 319 5.87 -23.05 10.41
N TYR A 320 6.25 -23.69 9.30
CA TYR A 320 6.94 -24.98 9.24
C TYR A 320 8.36 -24.78 8.71
N LEU A 321 9.29 -25.55 9.28
CA LEU A 321 10.69 -25.56 8.88
C LEU A 321 10.88 -26.48 7.67
N THR A 322 11.40 -25.93 6.56
CA THR A 322 11.76 -26.70 5.38
C THR A 322 13.08 -27.46 5.58
N PRO A 323 13.37 -28.51 4.78
CA PRO A 323 14.69 -29.17 4.80
C PRO A 323 15.87 -28.24 4.48
N THR A 324 15.62 -27.11 3.85
CA THR A 324 16.62 -26.07 3.52
C THR A 324 16.77 -25.00 4.60
N GLY A 325 16.12 -25.16 5.76
CA GLY A 325 16.21 -24.21 6.86
C GLY A 325 15.46 -22.90 6.61
N GLN A 326 14.37 -22.93 5.84
CA GLN A 326 13.47 -21.79 5.59
C GLN A 326 12.14 -21.99 6.33
N CYS A 327 11.43 -20.90 6.59
CA CYS A 327 10.14 -20.93 7.28
C CYS A 327 8.99 -20.60 6.32
N ILE A 328 8.08 -21.55 6.11
CA ILE A 328 6.91 -21.39 5.23
C ILE A 328 5.61 -21.68 5.98
N SER A 329 4.51 -21.05 5.59
CA SER A 329 3.21 -21.24 6.25
C SER A 329 2.55 -22.59 5.93
N ASN A 330 2.90 -23.20 4.79
CA ASN A 330 2.33 -24.45 4.33
C ASN A 330 3.36 -25.27 3.53
N CYS A 331 3.64 -26.50 3.99
CA CYS A 331 4.59 -27.41 3.34
C CYS A 331 4.14 -27.92 1.96
N ALA A 332 2.84 -27.89 1.64
CA ALA A 332 2.33 -28.28 0.33
C ALA A 332 2.81 -27.35 -0.81
N ALA A 333 3.40 -26.18 -0.47
CA ALA A 333 4.11 -25.35 -1.43
C ALA A 333 5.37 -26.02 -2.00
N LEU A 334 5.90 -27.04 -1.30
CA LEU A 334 6.98 -27.90 -1.77
C LEU A 334 6.37 -29.21 -2.28
N SER A 335 6.52 -29.49 -3.58
CA SER A 335 6.01 -30.73 -4.18
C SER A 335 6.58 -31.96 -3.46
N GLY A 336 5.71 -32.87 -3.05
CA GLY A 336 6.07 -34.07 -2.31
C GLY A 336 6.40 -33.84 -0.82
N TYR A 337 5.91 -32.76 -0.20
CA TYR A 337 6.08 -32.50 1.23
C TYR A 337 4.75 -32.22 1.94
N TYR A 338 4.70 -32.59 3.22
CA TYR A 338 3.60 -32.28 4.13
C TYR A 338 4.13 -31.69 5.44
N GLY A 339 3.27 -30.96 6.16
CA GLY A 339 3.60 -30.39 7.45
C GLY A 339 3.26 -31.38 8.56
N ASP A 340 4.26 -31.76 9.36
CA ASP A 340 4.06 -32.65 10.50
C ASP A 340 3.76 -31.84 11.79
N THR A 341 3.25 -32.55 12.79
CA THR A 341 2.95 -32.07 14.14
C THR A 341 4.13 -31.39 14.84
N ASP A 342 5.36 -31.73 14.48
CA ASP A 342 6.60 -31.12 14.98
C ASP A 342 6.97 -29.79 14.31
N LYS A 343 6.11 -29.25 13.44
CA LYS A 343 6.34 -28.01 12.67
C LYS A 343 7.51 -28.11 11.70
N THR A 344 7.78 -29.28 11.15
CA THR A 344 8.71 -29.47 10.03
C THR A 344 8.00 -29.92 8.76
N CYS A 345 8.61 -29.64 7.60
CA CYS A 345 8.17 -30.19 6.33
C CYS A 345 8.88 -31.51 6.05
N LYS A 346 8.11 -32.59 5.99
CA LYS A 346 8.60 -33.95 5.73
C LYS A 346 8.23 -34.38 4.32
N ARG A 347 9.13 -35.14 3.68
CA ARG A 347 8.90 -35.66 2.33
C ARG A 347 7.91 -36.82 2.39
N CYS A 348 7.05 -36.94 1.38
CA CYS A 348 6.23 -38.13 1.19
C CYS A 348 7.13 -39.36 1.00
N GLU A 349 6.84 -40.44 1.73
CA GLU A 349 7.63 -41.68 1.64
C GLU A 349 7.24 -42.54 0.44
N VAL A 350 5.99 -42.41 -0.02
CA VAL A 350 5.48 -43.11 -1.20
C VAL A 350 6.17 -42.57 -2.46
N ALA A 351 6.85 -43.45 -3.19
CA ALA A 351 7.50 -43.10 -4.45
C ALA A 351 6.47 -42.58 -5.46
N ASN A 352 6.84 -41.53 -6.21
CA ASN A 352 5.96 -40.84 -7.16
C ASN A 352 4.74 -40.16 -6.53
N CYS A 353 4.74 -39.93 -5.21
CA CYS A 353 3.73 -39.11 -4.55
C CYS A 353 4.09 -37.62 -4.60
N VAL A 354 3.14 -36.77 -5.01
CA VAL A 354 3.34 -35.31 -5.11
C VAL A 354 2.57 -34.53 -4.03
N VAL A 355 1.52 -35.13 -3.46
CA VAL A 355 0.83 -34.61 -2.26
C VAL A 355 0.53 -35.78 -1.34
N CYS A 356 0.93 -35.67 -0.08
CA CYS A 356 0.58 -36.64 0.94
C CYS A 356 -0.16 -35.97 2.09
N GLY A 357 -1.06 -36.74 2.70
CA GLY A 357 -1.78 -36.34 3.90
C GLY A 357 -0.86 -36.25 5.12
N THR A 358 -1.43 -35.83 6.25
CA THR A 358 -0.69 -35.61 7.51
C THR A 358 -0.06 -36.88 8.10
N THR A 359 -0.44 -38.05 7.62
CA THR A 359 0.11 -39.36 8.00
C THR A 359 1.17 -39.87 7.01
N GLY A 360 1.52 -39.08 5.99
CA GLY A 360 2.42 -39.50 4.91
C GLY A 360 1.77 -40.39 3.84
N ALA A 361 0.49 -40.75 4.00
CA ALA A 361 -0.29 -41.45 2.98
C ALA A 361 -0.43 -40.59 1.71
N CYS A 362 -0.32 -41.19 0.53
CA CYS A 362 -0.36 -40.41 -0.70
C CYS A 362 -1.80 -40.01 -1.07
N ASP A 363 -2.05 -38.71 -1.17
CA ASP A 363 -3.32 -38.14 -1.62
C ASP A 363 -3.32 -37.92 -3.14
N LEU A 364 -2.18 -37.57 -3.72
CA LEU A 364 -2.01 -37.35 -5.15
C LEU A 364 -0.68 -37.90 -5.65
N CYS A 365 -0.76 -38.79 -6.64
CA CYS A 365 0.40 -39.30 -7.36
C CYS A 365 0.80 -38.39 -8.51
N ALA A 366 2.06 -38.48 -8.92
CA ALA A 366 2.54 -37.87 -10.16
C ALA A 366 1.81 -38.46 -11.37
N ASP A 367 1.77 -37.70 -12.47
CA ASP A 367 1.24 -38.15 -13.76
C ASP A 367 1.78 -39.55 -14.12
N GLY A 368 0.89 -40.39 -14.63
CA GLY A 368 1.20 -41.79 -14.96
C GLY A 368 1.13 -42.77 -13.79
N PHE A 369 0.67 -42.35 -12.60
CA PHE A 369 0.49 -43.22 -11.44
C PHE A 369 -0.87 -43.04 -10.75
N PHE A 370 -1.36 -44.07 -10.05
CA PHE A 370 -2.67 -44.06 -9.38
C PHE A 370 -2.68 -44.86 -8.05
N GLY A 371 -3.67 -44.56 -7.21
CA GLY A 371 -3.90 -45.25 -5.94
C GLY A 371 -2.94 -44.87 -4.81
N GLU A 372 -3.18 -45.38 -3.61
CA GLU A 372 -2.43 -45.00 -2.38
C GLU A 372 -0.92 -45.30 -2.45
N ASN A 373 -0.53 -46.27 -3.27
CA ASN A 373 0.87 -46.67 -3.48
C ASN A 373 1.47 -46.11 -4.78
N CYS A 374 0.76 -45.23 -5.49
CA CYS A 374 1.17 -44.69 -6.79
C CYS A 374 1.66 -45.77 -7.76
N SER A 375 0.77 -46.72 -8.08
CA SER A 375 1.02 -47.76 -9.07
C SER A 375 0.96 -47.20 -10.48
N LYS A 376 1.79 -47.71 -11.40
CA LYS A 376 1.88 -47.19 -12.76
C LYS A 376 0.57 -47.39 -13.55
N CYS A 377 0.16 -46.38 -14.30
CA CYS A 377 -0.91 -46.45 -15.28
C CYS A 377 -0.55 -47.38 -16.46
N HIS A 378 -1.57 -47.78 -17.22
CA HIS A 378 -1.35 -48.35 -18.55
C HIS A 378 -0.61 -47.34 -19.45
N GLU A 379 0.29 -47.82 -20.32
CA GLU A 379 1.16 -46.96 -21.14
C GLU A 379 0.42 -46.03 -22.11
N SER A 380 -0.85 -46.31 -22.39
CA SER A 380 -1.72 -45.48 -23.23
C SER A 380 -2.32 -44.28 -22.50
N CYS A 381 -2.25 -44.23 -21.17
CA CYS A 381 -2.86 -43.18 -20.36
C CYS A 381 -1.81 -42.13 -19.94
N LYS A 382 -2.21 -40.85 -19.88
CA LYS A 382 -1.43 -39.82 -19.19
C LYS A 382 -1.69 -39.86 -17.68
N SER A 383 -2.97 -39.94 -17.30
CA SER A 383 -3.44 -40.10 -15.92
C SER A 383 -4.49 -41.21 -15.88
N CYS A 384 -4.63 -41.91 -14.76
CA CYS A 384 -5.55 -43.04 -14.64
C CYS A 384 -6.11 -43.21 -13.23
N SER A 385 -7.17 -44.00 -13.13
CA SER A 385 -7.78 -44.44 -11.87
C SER A 385 -7.52 -45.93 -11.58
N GLY A 386 -6.76 -46.60 -12.44
CA GLY A 386 -6.56 -48.05 -12.48
C GLY A 386 -5.45 -48.44 -13.46
N ALA A 387 -5.03 -49.70 -13.42
CA ALA A 387 -3.88 -50.18 -14.20
C ALA A 387 -4.22 -50.57 -15.66
N THR A 388 -5.51 -50.59 -16.04
CA THR A 388 -5.91 -51.11 -17.36
C THR A 388 -6.04 -50.01 -18.41
N VAL A 389 -6.05 -50.41 -19.69
CA VAL A 389 -6.24 -49.51 -20.84
C VAL A 389 -7.57 -48.72 -20.78
N SER A 390 -8.57 -49.22 -20.05
CA SER A 390 -9.88 -48.60 -19.86
C SER A 390 -9.98 -47.71 -18.62
N ASP A 391 -8.90 -47.60 -17.84
CA ASP A 391 -8.89 -46.80 -16.61
C ASP A 391 -8.30 -45.40 -16.79
N CYS A 392 -8.04 -44.96 -18.03
CA CYS A 392 -7.50 -43.64 -18.29
C CYS A 392 -8.50 -42.57 -17.84
N THR A 393 -8.02 -41.59 -17.09
CA THR A 393 -8.77 -40.37 -16.71
C THR A 393 -8.29 -39.16 -17.49
N GLU A 394 -7.12 -39.27 -18.14
CA GLU A 394 -6.55 -38.27 -19.03
C GLU A 394 -5.66 -38.95 -20.08
N CYS A 395 -5.66 -38.42 -21.29
CA CYS A 395 -4.91 -38.97 -22.41
C CYS A 395 -3.64 -38.17 -22.74
N PRO A 396 -2.62 -38.82 -23.32
CA PRO A 396 -1.47 -38.11 -23.87
C PRO A 396 -1.89 -37.08 -24.92
N ALA A 397 -1.06 -36.04 -25.11
CA ALA A 397 -1.31 -35.00 -26.11
C ALA A 397 -1.57 -35.60 -27.50
N GLY A 398 -2.61 -35.11 -28.19
CA GLY A 398 -3.04 -35.62 -29.50
C GLY A 398 -4.03 -36.79 -29.44
N LYS A 399 -4.29 -37.36 -28.25
CA LYS A 399 -5.27 -38.44 -28.05
C LYS A 399 -6.51 -37.93 -27.31
N ALA A 400 -7.68 -38.43 -27.70
CA ALA A 400 -8.96 -38.11 -27.07
C ALA A 400 -9.43 -39.23 -26.14
N LEU A 401 -10.00 -38.85 -24.99
CA LEU A 401 -10.56 -39.78 -24.03
C LEU A 401 -11.98 -40.18 -24.43
N THR A 402 -12.20 -41.48 -24.64
CA THR A 402 -13.52 -42.06 -24.83
C THR A 402 -13.99 -42.68 -23.52
N TYR A 403 -14.98 -42.06 -22.87
CA TYR A 403 -15.49 -42.51 -21.57
C TYR A 403 -16.20 -43.86 -21.66
N GLY A 404 -15.98 -44.69 -20.65
CA GLY A 404 -16.73 -45.91 -20.40
C GLY A 404 -18.12 -45.63 -19.80
N SER A 405 -18.79 -46.70 -19.37
CA SER A 405 -20.16 -46.64 -18.85
C SER A 405 -20.33 -45.82 -17.57
N ASP A 406 -19.28 -45.70 -16.75
CA ASP A 406 -19.30 -44.90 -15.52
C ASP A 406 -19.10 -43.39 -15.75
N GLY A 407 -18.67 -42.99 -16.95
CA GLY A 407 -18.48 -41.58 -17.30
C GLY A 407 -17.31 -40.87 -16.60
N THR A 408 -16.45 -41.59 -15.89
CA THR A 408 -15.32 -41.04 -15.10
C THR A 408 -13.95 -41.43 -15.64
N LYS A 409 -13.87 -42.56 -16.33
CA LYS A 409 -12.66 -43.11 -16.95
C LYS A 409 -12.96 -43.73 -18.31
N GLY A 410 -11.92 -44.10 -19.05
CA GLY A 410 -12.10 -44.65 -20.39
C GLY A 410 -10.82 -45.03 -21.09
N THR A 411 -10.89 -45.14 -22.42
CA THR A 411 -9.77 -45.48 -23.30
C THR A 411 -9.30 -44.27 -24.08
N CYS A 412 -7.99 -44.17 -24.28
CA CYS A 412 -7.40 -43.14 -25.13
C CYS A 412 -7.31 -43.60 -26.58
N GLY A 413 -7.91 -42.84 -27.48
CA GLY A 413 -7.90 -43.08 -28.92
C GLY A 413 -7.38 -41.87 -29.70
N GLU A 414 -7.39 -41.97 -31.02
CA GLU A 414 -7.14 -40.80 -31.87
C GLU A 414 -8.14 -39.68 -31.53
N GLY A 415 -7.68 -38.43 -31.68
CA GLY A 415 -8.57 -37.28 -31.67
C GLY A 415 -9.57 -37.31 -32.83
N CYS A 416 -10.28 -36.20 -33.00
CA CYS A 416 -11.23 -36.02 -34.09
C CYS A 416 -10.62 -36.32 -35.45
N VAL A 417 -11.34 -37.12 -36.26
CA VAL A 417 -11.02 -37.40 -37.67
C VAL A 417 -12.12 -36.83 -38.55
N VAL A 418 -11.72 -36.09 -39.59
CA VAL A 418 -12.65 -35.50 -40.56
C VAL A 418 -13.31 -36.60 -41.39
N ASN A 419 -14.63 -36.67 -41.34
CA ASN A 419 -15.49 -37.50 -42.18
C ASN A 419 -16.72 -36.70 -42.61
N THR A 420 -16.76 -36.33 -43.89
CA THR A 420 -17.82 -35.49 -44.47
C THR A 420 -19.06 -36.28 -44.88
N THR A 421 -19.05 -37.61 -44.73
CA THR A 421 -20.19 -38.47 -45.05
C THR A 421 -21.31 -38.20 -44.04
N GLN A 422 -22.51 -37.88 -44.54
CA GLN A 422 -23.70 -37.62 -43.72
C GLN A 422 -24.23 -38.90 -43.05
N ALA A 423 -23.53 -39.34 -42.00
CA ALA A 423 -23.91 -40.46 -41.15
C ALA A 423 -23.67 -40.09 -39.69
N SER A 424 -24.46 -40.69 -38.80
CA SER A 424 -24.47 -40.37 -37.37
C SER A 424 -23.10 -40.58 -36.73
N GLY A 425 -22.68 -39.64 -35.89
CA GLY A 425 -21.40 -39.65 -35.19
C GLY A 425 -20.22 -39.14 -36.02
N ASN A 426 -20.38 -38.92 -37.33
CA ASN A 426 -19.29 -38.41 -38.16
C ASN A 426 -19.05 -36.92 -37.93
N CYS A 427 -17.78 -36.55 -37.76
CA CYS A 427 -17.38 -35.16 -37.63
C CYS A 427 -16.99 -34.55 -38.98
N LYS A 428 -17.64 -33.46 -39.39
CA LYS A 428 -17.31 -32.74 -40.63
C LYS A 428 -16.09 -31.83 -40.48
N VAL A 429 -15.93 -31.19 -39.31
CA VAL A 429 -14.81 -30.25 -39.04
C VAL A 429 -14.23 -30.51 -37.66
N CYS A 430 -12.93 -30.80 -37.61
CA CYS A 430 -12.15 -30.92 -36.37
C CYS A 430 -11.50 -29.58 -36.00
N GLY A 431 -12.31 -28.55 -35.79
CA GLY A 431 -11.87 -27.16 -35.63
C GLY A 431 -11.57 -26.75 -34.19
N LEU A 432 -11.71 -27.65 -33.22
CA LEU A 432 -11.34 -27.40 -31.83
C LEU A 432 -10.05 -28.16 -31.50
N THR A 433 -9.06 -27.49 -30.95
CA THR A 433 -7.85 -28.12 -30.42
C THR A 433 -7.64 -27.69 -28.98
N VAL A 434 -7.53 -28.66 -28.07
CA VAL A 434 -7.29 -28.43 -26.64
C VAL A 434 -6.15 -29.35 -26.21
N GLU A 435 -5.09 -28.76 -25.63
CA GLU A 435 -3.87 -29.47 -25.20
C GLU A 435 -3.25 -30.36 -26.31
N GLY A 436 -3.35 -29.90 -27.56
CA GLY A 436 -2.83 -30.63 -28.74
C GLY A 436 -3.76 -31.73 -29.26
N THR A 437 -4.88 -32.01 -28.62
CA THR A 437 -5.89 -32.97 -29.10
C THR A 437 -6.98 -32.27 -29.89
N ALA A 438 -7.28 -32.79 -31.09
CA ALA A 438 -8.36 -32.30 -31.93
C ALA A 438 -9.72 -32.87 -31.49
N TYR A 439 -10.75 -32.03 -31.51
CA TYR A 439 -12.13 -32.36 -31.16
C TYR A 439 -13.08 -31.85 -32.24
N CYS A 440 -14.26 -32.47 -32.34
CA CYS A 440 -15.24 -32.07 -33.33
C CYS A 440 -15.84 -30.69 -33.02
N SER A 441 -15.89 -29.82 -34.04
CA SER A 441 -16.53 -28.51 -33.97
C SER A 441 -17.77 -28.40 -34.85
N GLU A 442 -17.97 -29.31 -35.80
CA GLU A 442 -19.13 -29.36 -36.68
C GLU A 442 -19.41 -30.81 -37.11
N CYS A 443 -20.64 -31.27 -36.89
CA CYS A 443 -21.08 -32.62 -37.25
C CYS A 443 -21.50 -32.74 -38.72
N ALA A 444 -21.26 -33.91 -39.31
CA ALA A 444 -21.62 -34.18 -40.70
C ALA A 444 -23.14 -34.32 -40.89
N MET A 445 -23.85 -34.87 -39.89
CA MET A 445 -25.30 -34.81 -39.86
C MET A 445 -25.76 -33.47 -39.30
N GLY A 446 -26.57 -32.73 -40.09
CA GLY A 446 -27.08 -31.42 -39.69
C GLY A 446 -27.98 -31.43 -38.44
N SER A 447 -28.49 -32.60 -38.05
CA SER A 447 -29.32 -32.83 -36.86
C SER A 447 -28.53 -33.21 -35.59
N GLU A 448 -27.20 -33.33 -35.69
CA GLU A 448 -26.29 -33.59 -34.57
C GLU A 448 -25.47 -32.36 -34.23
N TYR A 449 -24.90 -32.34 -33.02
CA TYR A 449 -23.99 -31.29 -32.59
C TYR A 449 -22.84 -31.90 -31.79
N PRO A 450 -21.68 -31.23 -31.67
CA PRO A 450 -20.61 -31.70 -30.82
C PRO A 450 -20.99 -31.56 -29.34
N GLN A 451 -21.12 -32.68 -28.65
CA GLN A 451 -21.26 -32.77 -27.22
C GLN A 451 -19.94 -33.29 -26.64
N ASN A 452 -19.26 -32.46 -25.84
CA ASN A 452 -17.89 -32.74 -25.37
C ASN A 452 -16.93 -33.13 -26.52
N GLY A 453 -17.11 -32.52 -27.70
CA GLY A 453 -16.25 -32.76 -28.86
C GLY A 453 -16.57 -34.01 -29.70
N VAL A 454 -17.65 -34.74 -29.38
CA VAL A 454 -18.13 -35.90 -30.17
C VAL A 454 -19.54 -35.62 -30.68
N CYS A 455 -19.82 -36.00 -31.93
CA CYS A 455 -21.13 -35.78 -32.53
C CYS A 455 -22.21 -36.65 -31.89
N ALA A 456 -23.28 -35.99 -31.40
CA ALA A 456 -24.39 -36.65 -30.75
C ALA A 456 -25.73 -36.06 -31.23
N PRO A 457 -26.81 -36.89 -31.33
CA PRO A 457 -28.14 -36.41 -31.64
C PRO A 457 -28.78 -35.68 -30.45
N LYS A 458 -29.70 -34.76 -30.73
CA LYS A 458 -30.48 -34.05 -29.69
C LYS A 458 -31.34 -34.98 -28.81
N THR A 459 -31.69 -36.18 -29.29
CA THR A 459 -32.60 -37.13 -28.63
C THR A 459 -32.01 -37.88 -27.43
N ALA A 460 -30.76 -37.58 -27.03
CA ALA A 460 -30.19 -38.09 -25.79
C ALA A 460 -31.04 -37.62 -24.58
N ARG A 461 -31.22 -38.49 -23.58
CA ARG A 461 -32.12 -38.29 -22.41
C ARG A 461 -31.90 -36.98 -21.62
N ALA A 462 -30.77 -36.32 -21.79
CA ALA A 462 -30.50 -34.96 -21.35
C ALA A 462 -29.85 -34.17 -22.50
N ALA A 463 -30.63 -33.39 -23.24
CA ALA A 463 -30.10 -32.54 -24.30
C ALA A 463 -29.22 -31.45 -23.68
N THR A 464 -27.95 -31.37 -24.10
CA THR A 464 -27.00 -30.35 -23.64
C THR A 464 -27.02 -29.08 -24.50
N CYS A 465 -27.81 -29.14 -25.57
CA CYS A 465 -28.13 -28.04 -26.47
C CYS A 465 -29.59 -27.61 -26.29
N ASN A 466 -29.81 -26.31 -26.09
CA ASN A 466 -31.11 -25.67 -25.90
C ASN A 466 -31.80 -25.25 -27.21
N ASP A 467 -31.12 -25.34 -28.36
CA ASP A 467 -31.67 -24.89 -29.63
C ASP A 467 -32.93 -25.68 -30.02
N GLY A 468 -33.99 -25.03 -30.48
CA GLY A 468 -35.25 -25.68 -30.89
C GLY A 468 -35.06 -26.78 -31.94
N THR A 469 -34.19 -26.54 -32.92
CA THR A 469 -33.68 -27.54 -33.88
C THR A 469 -32.19 -27.34 -34.08
N ILE A 470 -31.41 -28.42 -34.13
CA ILE A 470 -30.01 -28.37 -34.53
C ILE A 470 -29.94 -28.11 -36.04
N GLN A 471 -29.10 -27.16 -36.45
CA GLN A 471 -28.89 -26.79 -37.85
C GLN A 471 -27.39 -26.76 -38.13
N ASN A 472 -27.00 -27.21 -39.33
CA ASN A 472 -25.60 -27.19 -39.79
C ASN A 472 -24.59 -27.91 -38.87
N GLY A 473 -25.04 -28.89 -38.08
CA GLY A 473 -24.10 -29.72 -37.32
C GLY A 473 -23.52 -29.06 -36.08
N VAL A 474 -24.11 -27.97 -35.56
CA VAL A 474 -23.59 -27.18 -34.43
C VAL A 474 -24.70 -26.78 -33.45
N CYS A 475 -24.32 -26.47 -32.21
CA CYS A 475 -25.20 -25.87 -31.21
C CYS A 475 -24.83 -24.40 -30.95
N THR A 476 -25.84 -23.53 -30.89
CA THR A 476 -25.66 -22.09 -30.62
C THR A 476 -25.91 -21.73 -29.16
N THR A 477 -26.86 -22.40 -28.50
CA THR A 477 -27.21 -22.16 -27.10
C THR A 477 -27.09 -23.45 -26.30
N CYS A 478 -26.16 -23.49 -25.34
CA CYS A 478 -26.01 -24.64 -24.45
C CYS A 478 -26.96 -24.58 -23.25
N SER A 479 -27.31 -25.75 -22.73
CA SER A 479 -28.12 -25.89 -21.52
C SER A 479 -27.40 -25.39 -20.27
N ALA A 480 -28.15 -25.11 -19.20
CA ALA A 480 -27.59 -24.73 -17.90
C ALA A 480 -26.55 -25.76 -17.43
N GLY A 481 -25.40 -25.30 -16.92
CA GLY A 481 -24.28 -26.15 -16.55
C GLY A 481 -23.36 -26.57 -17.70
N TYR A 482 -23.67 -26.18 -18.95
CA TYR A 482 -22.82 -26.37 -20.12
C TYR A 482 -22.40 -25.02 -20.71
N PHE A 483 -21.18 -24.95 -21.23
CA PHE A 483 -20.65 -23.78 -21.90
C PHE A 483 -20.37 -24.06 -23.38
N ARG A 484 -20.41 -23.00 -24.20
CA ARG A 484 -20.20 -23.09 -25.64
C ARG A 484 -18.71 -22.96 -25.97
N MET A 485 -18.22 -23.82 -26.87
CA MET A 485 -16.88 -23.73 -27.43
C MET A 485 -16.87 -24.29 -28.87
N ASN A 486 -16.41 -23.51 -29.86
CA ASN A 486 -16.32 -23.90 -31.27
C ASN A 486 -17.51 -24.74 -31.79
N GLY A 487 -18.75 -24.26 -31.61
CA GLY A 487 -19.94 -24.92 -32.18
C GLY A 487 -20.50 -26.10 -31.39
N GLY A 488 -19.91 -26.47 -30.26
CA GLY A 488 -20.40 -27.53 -29.37
C GLY A 488 -20.74 -27.06 -27.95
N CYS A 489 -21.28 -27.97 -27.16
CA CYS A 489 -21.58 -27.79 -25.73
C CYS A 489 -20.73 -28.71 -24.85
N TYR A 490 -20.12 -28.12 -23.82
CA TYR A 490 -19.09 -28.75 -22.99
C TYR A 490 -19.40 -28.58 -21.50
N GLU A 491 -19.02 -29.57 -20.72
CA GLU A 491 -19.13 -29.55 -19.25
C GLU A 491 -17.75 -29.46 -18.59
N THR A 492 -17.71 -28.99 -17.35
CA THR A 492 -16.45 -28.85 -16.59
C THR A 492 -15.97 -30.17 -15.98
N SER A 493 -16.76 -31.24 -16.08
CA SER A 493 -16.43 -32.55 -15.51
C SER A 493 -15.71 -33.49 -16.49
N LYS A 494 -15.80 -33.22 -17.81
CA LYS A 494 -15.26 -34.07 -18.87
C LYS A 494 -14.37 -33.30 -19.84
N TYR A 495 -13.35 -33.97 -20.34
CA TYR A 495 -12.56 -33.50 -21.49
C TYR A 495 -13.42 -33.32 -22.75
N PRO A 496 -13.13 -32.28 -23.55
CA PRO A 496 -12.10 -31.26 -23.33
C PRO A 496 -12.54 -30.12 -22.40
N GLY A 497 -13.81 -30.06 -21.98
CA GLY A 497 -14.34 -28.91 -21.24
C GLY A 497 -13.65 -28.67 -19.88
N LYS A 498 -13.32 -29.76 -19.17
CA LYS A 498 -12.62 -29.74 -17.89
C LYS A 498 -11.26 -29.03 -17.91
N SER A 499 -10.52 -29.08 -19.04
CA SER A 499 -9.19 -28.45 -19.11
C SER A 499 -9.22 -26.95 -19.43
N VAL A 500 -10.38 -26.43 -19.87
CA VAL A 500 -10.51 -25.02 -20.27
C VAL A 500 -11.41 -24.20 -19.35
N CYS A 501 -12.30 -24.86 -18.59
CA CYS A 501 -13.27 -24.21 -17.73
C CYS A 501 -13.42 -24.95 -16.39
N THR A 502 -13.32 -24.20 -15.29
CA THR A 502 -13.50 -24.74 -13.92
C THR A 502 -14.92 -24.58 -13.41
N GLU A 503 -15.66 -23.58 -13.91
CA GLU A 503 -17.06 -23.32 -13.55
C GLU A 503 -17.84 -22.82 -14.76
N ALA A 504 -18.92 -23.53 -15.13
CA ALA A 504 -19.85 -23.10 -16.16
C ALA A 504 -20.93 -22.20 -15.56
N ALA A 505 -21.36 -21.17 -16.29
CA ALA A 505 -22.42 -20.28 -15.82
C ALA A 505 -23.73 -21.05 -15.57
N SER A 506 -24.42 -20.71 -14.48
CA SER A 506 -25.71 -21.33 -14.11
C SER A 506 -26.80 -21.09 -15.16
N THR A 507 -26.68 -20.02 -15.95
CA THR A 507 -27.56 -19.69 -17.08
C THR A 507 -27.23 -20.45 -18.37
N GLY A 508 -26.12 -21.19 -18.41
CA GLY A 508 -25.63 -21.90 -19.59
C GLY A 508 -24.97 -20.98 -20.63
N GLY A 509 -24.29 -21.60 -21.61
CA GLY A 509 -23.76 -20.93 -22.80
C GLY A 509 -22.38 -20.28 -22.65
N THR A 510 -21.88 -20.04 -21.44
CA THR A 510 -20.54 -19.48 -21.22
C THR A 510 -19.82 -20.08 -20.02
N CYS A 511 -18.49 -20.01 -20.03
CA CYS A 511 -17.66 -20.34 -18.88
C CYS A 511 -17.64 -19.15 -17.92
N GLN A 512 -17.91 -19.40 -16.64
CA GLN A 512 -17.87 -18.38 -15.59
C GLN A 512 -16.46 -18.20 -15.05
N THR A 513 -15.74 -19.30 -14.81
CA THR A 513 -14.37 -19.30 -14.29
C THR A 513 -13.48 -20.14 -15.22
N ALA A 514 -12.65 -19.46 -16.02
CA ALA A 514 -11.70 -20.10 -16.93
C ALA A 514 -10.60 -20.87 -16.17
N ALA A 515 -10.11 -21.96 -16.76
CA ALA A 515 -8.94 -22.68 -16.25
C ALA A 515 -7.64 -21.87 -16.50
N PRO A 516 -6.55 -22.12 -15.76
CA PRO A 516 -5.26 -21.48 -16.02
C PRO A 516 -4.81 -21.64 -17.48
N GLY A 517 -4.32 -20.55 -18.08
CA GLY A 517 -3.99 -20.50 -19.51
C GLY A 517 -5.16 -20.10 -20.41
N TYR A 518 -6.34 -19.81 -19.86
CA TYR A 518 -7.51 -19.33 -20.58
C TYR A 518 -8.11 -18.06 -19.93
N LYS A 519 -8.82 -17.26 -20.73
CA LYS A 519 -9.66 -16.18 -20.25
C LYS A 519 -11.03 -16.20 -20.93
N VAL A 520 -12.00 -15.55 -20.30
CA VAL A 520 -13.34 -15.33 -20.87
C VAL A 520 -13.38 -13.91 -21.43
N ASP A 521 -13.53 -13.78 -22.75
CA ASP A 521 -13.63 -12.51 -23.46
C ASP A 521 -14.99 -12.41 -24.16
N ASN A 522 -15.81 -11.43 -23.74
CA ASN A 522 -17.20 -11.25 -24.21
C ASN A 522 -18.02 -12.55 -24.23
N GLY A 523 -17.85 -13.37 -23.18
CA GLY A 523 -18.56 -14.65 -23.03
C GLY A 523 -17.98 -15.82 -23.84
N ASN A 524 -16.88 -15.63 -24.57
CA ASN A 524 -16.16 -16.69 -25.30
C ASN A 524 -14.88 -17.07 -24.57
N LEU A 525 -14.55 -18.36 -24.54
CA LEU A 525 -13.27 -18.86 -24.04
C LEU A 525 -12.17 -18.62 -25.09
N VAL A 526 -11.08 -17.98 -24.67
CA VAL A 526 -9.90 -17.75 -25.49
C VAL A 526 -8.65 -18.19 -24.75
N THR A 527 -7.68 -18.75 -25.50
CA THR A 527 -6.40 -19.20 -24.96
C THR A 527 -5.48 -18.00 -24.69
N CYS A 528 -4.77 -18.02 -23.58
CA CYS A 528 -3.75 -17.03 -23.26
C CYS A 528 -2.46 -17.22 -24.07
N PRO A 529 -1.62 -16.17 -24.22
CA PRO A 529 -0.29 -16.31 -24.77
C PRO A 529 0.53 -17.38 -24.03
N GLU A 530 1.43 -18.03 -24.76
CA GLU A 530 2.27 -19.10 -24.23
C GLU A 530 3.09 -18.60 -23.01
N GLY A 531 3.07 -19.38 -21.92
CA GLY A 531 3.75 -19.03 -20.66
C GLY A 531 2.92 -18.24 -19.64
N CYS A 532 1.69 -17.83 -19.97
CA CYS A 532 0.84 -17.06 -19.08
C CYS A 532 -0.19 -17.95 -18.36
N LYS A 533 -0.19 -17.95 -17.02
CA LYS A 533 -1.24 -18.64 -16.22
C LYS A 533 -2.56 -17.88 -16.21
N ALA A 534 -2.50 -16.56 -16.23
CA ALA A 534 -3.65 -15.68 -16.33
C ALA A 534 -3.42 -14.62 -17.41
N CYS A 535 -4.54 -14.29 -18.07
CA CYS A 535 -4.82 -13.33 -19.12
C CYS A 535 -5.68 -12.11 -18.81
N SER A 536 -5.24 -10.85 -18.87
CA SER A 536 -6.19 -9.73 -18.74
C SER A 536 -5.94 -8.56 -19.70
N ASP A 537 -7.03 -7.88 -20.12
CA ASP A 537 -6.94 -6.70 -20.99
C ASP A 537 -6.52 -5.42 -20.23
N ALA A 538 -6.22 -5.54 -18.92
CA ALA A 538 -5.81 -4.43 -18.07
C ALA A 538 -4.32 -4.13 -18.27
N ARG A 539 -4.02 -3.01 -18.94
CA ARG A 539 -2.68 -2.40 -18.93
C ARG A 539 -2.34 -1.90 -17.52
N HIS A 540 -1.83 -2.76 -16.65
CA HIS A 540 -1.14 -2.31 -15.43
C HIS A 540 0.30 -1.94 -15.75
N ALA A 541 0.71 -0.74 -15.31
CA ALA A 541 2.11 -0.34 -15.27
C ALA A 541 2.84 -1.14 -14.18
N LEU A 542 3.92 -1.83 -14.57
CA LEU A 542 4.97 -2.45 -13.77
C LEU A 542 4.58 -3.21 -12.49
N THR A 543 4.69 -4.55 -12.53
CA THR A 543 5.71 -5.36 -11.80
C THR A 543 5.65 -6.76 -12.41
N VAL A 544 6.72 -7.23 -13.05
CA VAL A 544 6.75 -8.59 -13.64
C VAL A 544 6.69 -9.61 -12.52
N ARG A 545 5.50 -10.13 -12.23
CA ARG A 545 5.35 -11.50 -11.73
C ARG A 545 5.26 -12.38 -12.97
N MET A 546 6.14 -13.38 -13.09
CA MET A 546 6.17 -14.32 -14.22
C MET A 546 4.85 -15.09 -14.44
N ASP A 547 3.88 -14.99 -13.53
CA ASP A 547 2.61 -15.71 -13.56
C ASP A 547 1.41 -14.92 -14.15
N MET A 548 1.52 -13.60 -14.42
CA MET A 548 0.39 -12.78 -14.90
C MET A 548 0.73 -12.01 -16.19
N CYS A 549 -0.10 -12.25 -17.21
CA CYS A 549 -0.23 -11.49 -18.46
C CYS A 549 -1.72 -11.09 -18.62
#